data_AF-A0AAV8Y5A5-F1
#
_entry.id   AF-A0AAV8Y5A5-F1
#
_cell.length_a   1.000
_cell.length_b   1.000
_cell.length_c   1.000
_cell.angle_alpha   90.00
_cell.angle_beta   90.00
_cell.angle_gamma   90.00
#
_symmetry.space_group_name_H-M   'P 1'
#
loop_
_entity.id
_entity.type
_entity.pdbx_description
1 polymer ?
#
loop_
_entity_poly.entity_id
_entity_poly.type
_entity_poly.pdbx_seq_one_letter_code
_entity_poly.pdbx_strand_id
1 'polypeptide(L)'
;MVPKLLIPEQKESRINIGTGILNNIDTDPGLLDTVKSALKGTRFESVEAVKAKATEVLNQLTEAGFQHCFQQWKSRMERCRDR
;
A
#
# COMPACT_ATOMS: atom_id res chain seq x y z
N MET A 1 -18.35 -21.79 0.52
CA MET A 1 -18.75 -20.58 1.29
C MET A 1 -17.47 -19.92 1.80
N VAL A 2 -17.10 -18.73 1.32
CA VAL A 2 -15.86 -18.05 1.73
C VAL A 2 -16.13 -17.32 3.05
N PRO A 3 -15.46 -17.64 4.16
CA PRO A 3 -15.68 -16.96 5.44
C PRO A 3 -15.35 -15.47 5.32
N LYS A 4 -16.36 -14.61 5.55
CA LYS A 4 -16.26 -13.15 5.39
C LYS A 4 -15.52 -12.46 6.54
N LEU A 5 -15.09 -13.20 7.57
CA LEU A 5 -14.44 -12.67 8.76
C LEU A 5 -13.09 -13.33 8.93
N LEU A 6 -12.03 -12.54 8.75
CA LEU A 6 -10.65 -12.96 8.98
C LEU A 6 -10.50 -13.34 10.45
N ILE A 7 -9.86 -14.48 10.72
CA ILE A 7 -9.48 -14.89 12.08
C ILE A 7 -8.47 -13.91 12.67
N PRO A 8 -8.37 -13.78 14.02
CA PRO A 8 -7.53 -12.79 14.69
C PRO A 8 -6.08 -12.79 14.20
N GLU A 9 -5.52 -13.97 13.99
CA GLU A 9 -4.16 -14.18 13.47
C GLU A 9 -3.98 -13.62 12.04
N GLN A 10 -4.99 -13.76 11.18
CA GLN A 10 -4.98 -13.15 9.85
C GLN A 10 -5.09 -11.62 9.89
N LYS A 11 -5.76 -11.06 10.91
CA LYS A 11 -5.80 -9.61 11.12
C LYS A 11 -4.45 -9.09 11.59
N GLU A 12 -3.81 -9.79 12.53
CA GLU A 12 -2.50 -9.43 13.06
C GLU A 12 -1.42 -9.55 11.99
N SER A 13 -1.45 -10.62 11.19
CA SER A 13 -0.58 -10.77 10.03
C SER A 13 -0.76 -9.64 9.01
N ARG A 14 -2.02 -9.23 8.74
CA ARG A 14 -2.30 -8.06 7.88
C ARG A 14 -1.78 -6.75 8.47
N ILE A 15 -1.88 -6.56 9.78
CA ILE A 15 -1.33 -5.39 10.47
C ILE A 15 0.19 -5.40 10.35
N ASN A 16 0.86 -6.52 10.66
CA ASN A 16 2.32 -6.62 10.58
C ASN A 16 2.86 -6.42 9.17
N ILE A 17 2.18 -6.94 8.15
CA ILE A 17 2.51 -6.68 6.73
C ILE A 17 2.32 -5.20 6.41
N GLY A 18 1.19 -4.61 6.85
CA GLY A 18 0.91 -3.18 6.68
C GLY A 18 1.97 -2.30 7.33
N THR A 19 2.36 -2.59 8.58
CA THR A 19 3.39 -1.87 9.34
C THR A 19 4.77 -2.06 8.72
N GLY A 20 5.09 -3.26 8.23
CA GLY A 20 6.34 -3.51 7.52
C GLY A 20 6.44 -2.76 6.19
N ILE A 21 5.33 -2.57 5.49
CA ILE A 21 5.28 -1.74 4.27
C ILE A 21 5.36 -0.25 4.65
N LEU A 22 4.62 0.19 5.68
CA LEU A 22 4.62 1.57 6.16
C LEU A 22 6.00 2.04 6.63
N ASN A 23 6.72 1.22 7.39
CA ASN A 23 8.06 1.56 7.87
C ASN A 23 9.13 1.66 6.77
N ASN A 24 8.85 1.12 5.56
CA ASN A 24 9.72 1.28 4.39
C ASN A 24 9.30 2.46 3.49
N ILE A 25 8.11 3.03 3.69
CA ILE A 25 7.54 4.13 2.91
C ILE A 25 7.45 5.35 3.84
N ASP A 26 8.60 5.84 4.30
CA ASP A 26 8.67 7.11 5.04
C ASP A 26 8.61 8.33 4.10
N THR A 27 8.28 8.11 2.83
CA THR A 27 8.04 9.15 1.83
C THR A 27 6.82 8.78 0.99
N ASP A 28 5.76 9.56 1.16
CA ASP A 28 4.56 9.62 0.32
C ASP A 28 3.47 8.53 0.48
N PRO A 29 2.39 8.84 1.22
CA PRO A 29 1.18 8.00 1.32
C PRO A 29 0.38 7.82 0.01
N GLY A 30 0.59 8.60 -1.05
CA GLY A 30 -0.06 8.39 -2.35
C GLY A 30 0.47 7.14 -3.08
N LEU A 31 1.74 6.81 -2.84
CA LEU A 31 2.42 5.64 -3.39
C LEU A 31 1.79 4.32 -2.90
N LEU A 32 1.33 4.31 -1.65
CA LEU A 32 0.63 3.19 -1.03
C LEU A 32 -0.67 2.85 -1.74
N ASP A 33 -1.41 3.83 -2.25
CA ASP A 33 -2.66 3.57 -2.98
C ASP A 33 -2.40 2.92 -4.34
N THR A 34 -1.33 3.32 -5.03
CA THR A 34 -0.91 2.72 -6.30
C THR A 34 -0.47 1.27 -6.10
N VAL A 35 0.41 1.02 -5.13
CA VAL A 35 0.87 -0.33 -4.79
C VAL A 35 -0.29 -1.20 -4.30
N LYS A 36 -1.13 -0.67 -3.41
CA LYS A 36 -2.30 -1.39 -2.89
C LYS A 36 -3.29 -1.74 -4.00
N SER A 37 -3.50 -0.84 -4.97
CA SER A 37 -4.36 -1.12 -6.12
C SER A 37 -3.78 -2.22 -7.00
N ALA A 38 -2.46 -2.21 -7.25
CA ALA A 38 -1.78 -3.24 -8.01
C ALA A 38 -1.78 -4.62 -7.32
N LEU A 39 -1.80 -4.65 -5.99
CA LEU A 39 -1.84 -5.89 -5.21
C LEU A 39 -3.29 -6.39 -4.96
N LYS A 40 -4.29 -5.55 -5.19
CA LYS A 40 -5.69 -5.87 -4.89
C LYS A 40 -6.23 -6.94 -5.84
N GLY A 41 -6.95 -7.91 -5.28
CA GLY A 41 -7.58 -8.99 -6.06
C GLY A 41 -6.65 -10.16 -6.38
N THR A 42 -5.35 -10.01 -6.15
CA THR A 42 -4.36 -11.07 -6.32
C THR A 42 -4.14 -11.78 -5.00
N ARG A 43 -4.24 -13.11 -5.00
CA ARG A 43 -3.87 -13.93 -3.85
C ARG A 43 -2.39 -14.29 -3.98
N PHE A 44 -1.59 -13.89 -2.99
CA PHE A 44 -0.18 -14.22 -2.91
C PHE A 44 0.02 -15.39 -1.94
N GLU A 45 0.96 -16.28 -2.27
CA GLU A 45 1.26 -17.47 -1.48
C GLU A 45 2.17 -17.16 -0.28
N SER A 46 2.91 -16.04 -0.33
CA SER A 46 3.83 -15.64 0.73
C SER A 46 3.98 -14.12 0.83
N VAL A 47 4.54 -13.66 1.96
CA VAL A 47 4.83 -12.23 2.20
C VAL A 47 5.94 -11.75 1.26
N GLU A 48 6.89 -12.62 0.93
CA GLU A 48 7.99 -12.36 0.01
C GLU A 48 7.47 -12.06 -1.39
N ALA A 49 6.44 -12.80 -1.84
CA ALA A 49 5.79 -12.54 -3.12
C ALA A 49 5.07 -11.18 -3.14
N VAL A 50 4.44 -10.79 -2.03
CA VAL A 50 3.84 -9.45 -1.88
C VAL A 50 4.90 -8.36 -1.96
N LYS A 51 6.01 -8.52 -1.22
CA LYS A 51 7.13 -7.57 -1.23
C LYS A 51 7.74 -7.45 -2.62
N ALA A 52 8.01 -8.58 -3.28
CA ALA A 52 8.56 -8.59 -4.63
C ALA A 52 7.66 -7.85 -5.62
N LYS A 53 6.34 -8.10 -5.57
CA LYS A 53 5.39 -7.41 -6.45
C LYS A 53 5.25 -5.93 -6.13
N ALA A 54 5.27 -5.55 -4.85
CA ALA A 54 5.29 -4.16 -4.44
C ALA A 54 6.54 -3.44 -4.99
N THR A 55 7.73 -4.03 -4.82
CA THR A 55 8.98 -3.48 -5.35
C THR A 55 8.97 -3.36 -6.86
N GLU A 56 8.40 -4.33 -7.58
CA GLU A 56 8.25 -4.26 -9.04
C GLU A 56 7.40 -3.04 -9.46
N VAL A 57 6.25 -2.84 -8.79
CA VAL A 57 5.36 -1.70 -9.06
C VAL A 57 6.06 -0.37 -8.75
N LEU A 58 6.86 -0.32 -7.69
CA LEU A 58 7.65 0.85 -7.33
C LEU A 58 8.73 1.15 -8.37
N ASN A 59 9.44 0.14 -8.87
CA ASN A 59 10.48 0.32 -9.88
C ASN A 59 9.92 0.70 -11.27
N GLN A 60 8.66 0.35 -11.55
CA GLN A 60 7.98 0.72 -12.80
C GLN A 60 7.40 2.14 -12.76
N LEU A 61 7.35 2.79 -11.60
CA LEU A 61 6.87 4.16 -11.50
C LEU A 61 7.87 5.12 -12.11
N THR A 62 7.37 5.94 -13.03
CA THR A 62 8.12 7.08 -13.56
C THR A 62 8.16 8.20 -12.53
N GLU A 63 9.13 9.10 -12.66
CA GLU A 63 9.23 10.30 -11.81
C GLU A 63 7.92 11.11 -11.80
N ALA A 64 7.27 11.23 -12.96
CA ALA A 64 5.97 11.88 -13.08
C ALA A 64 4.88 11.15 -12.27
N GLY A 65 4.90 9.81 -12.26
CA GLY A 65 3.99 9.00 -11.44
C GLY A 65 4.23 9.20 -9.95
N PHE A 66 5.49 9.32 -9.53
CA PHE A 66 5.86 9.63 -8.15
C PHE A 66 5.38 11.03 -7.74
N GLN A 67 5.68 12.04 -8.56
CA GLN A 67 5.21 13.42 -8.31
C GLN A 67 3.68 13.50 -8.24
N HIS A 68 2.97 12.76 -9.09
CA HIS A 68 1.51 12.72 -9.06
C HIS A 68 0.97 12.15 -7.75
N CYS A 69 1.56 11.05 -7.26
CA CYS A 69 1.20 10.47 -5.96
C CYS A 69 1.41 11.48 -4.83
N PHE A 70 2.54 12.18 -4.85
CA PHE A 70 2.89 13.16 -3.83
C PHE A 70 1.94 14.36 -3.82
N GLN A 71 1.56 14.87 -5.00
CA GLN A 71 0.56 15.94 -5.09
C GLN A 71 -0.81 15.50 -4.58
N GLN A 72 -1.24 14.26 -4.90
CA GLN A 72 -2.49 13.73 -4.36
C GLN A 72 -2.47 13.64 -2.84
N TRP A 73 -1.37 13.15 -2.25
CA TRP A 73 -1.20 13.12 -0.81
C TRP A 73 -1.29 14.53 -0.20
N LYS A 74 -0.54 15.49 -0.77
CA LYS A 74 -0.54 16.88 -0.31
C LYS A 74 -1.95 17.47 -0.31
N SER A 75 -2.70 17.30 -1.39
CA SER A 75 -4.09 17.74 -1.47
C SER A 75 -5.00 17.06 -0.44
N ARG A 76 -4.77 15.80 -0.08
CA ARG A 76 -5.54 15.12 0.98
C ARG A 76 -5.22 15.69 2.36
N MET A 77 -3.95 15.95 2.64
CA MET A 77 -3.53 16.57 3.90
C MET A 77 -4.08 17.98 4.06
N GLU A 78 -4.06 18.79 3.00
CA GLU A 78 -4.64 20.13 3.00
C GLU A 78 -6.15 20.08 3.33
N ARG A 79 -6.90 19.15 2.73
CA ARG A 79 -8.33 18.96 3.06
C ARG A 79 -8.58 18.53 4.51
N CYS A 80 -7.67 17.76 5.11
CA CYS A 80 -7.78 17.38 6.52
C CYS A 80 -7.43 18.53 7.47
N ARG A 81 -6.55 19.45 7.07
CA ARG A 81 -6.20 20.64 7.85
C ARG A 81 -7.34 21.65 7.89
N ASP A 82 -8.07 21.80 6.79
CA ASP A 82 -9.13 22.79 6.65
C ASP A 82 -10.49 22.29 7.16
N ARG A 83 -10.52 21.17 7.91
CA ARG A 83 -11.71 20.49 8.43
C ARG A 83 -11.66 20.39 9.95
#